data_AF-A0AAW2PNG9-F1
#
_entry.id   AF-A0AAW2PNG9-F1
#
_cell.length_a   1.000
_cell.length_b   1.000
_cell.length_c   1.000
_cell.angle_alpha   90.00
_cell.angle_beta   90.00
_cell.angle_gamma   90.00
#
_symmetry.space_group_name_H-M   'P 1'
#
loop_
_entity.id
_entity.type
_entity.pdbx_description
1 polymer ?
#
loop_
_entity_poly.entity_id
_entity_poly.type
_entity_poly.pdbx_seq_one_letter_code
_entity_poly.pdbx_strand_id
1 'polypeptide(L)'
;MLAAGVLPILEKMIASTDAVGAATALYLNLSCLEEAKPVIGSSEAVPFLIWVLKDETDEQCKLDALHALYNISSSPANIPQLLTAGITDALQVLITHPSDHTWTEKCIAVLIYLASSKTARDQIIMAPGLISALATILDVGEPVEQEQAAACLLILCNSNEACSQMVLQEGVIPSLVSISVNGTVRGKQKAQKLLMLFREQRQRDPSPVSTRPRPESDEVPLPAQDSKPLSKSVSRRKVGKAFSFWRKNKSFSVYQC
;
A
#
# COMPACT_ATOMS: atom_id res chain seq x y z
N MET A 1 -7.30 26.37 -28.87
CA MET A 1 -5.87 26.32 -29.23
C MET A 1 -5.24 24.96 -28.94
N LEU A 2 -5.46 24.35 -27.77
CA LEU A 2 -4.92 23.02 -27.45
C LEU A 2 -5.50 21.90 -28.32
N ALA A 3 -6.82 21.70 -28.30
CA ALA A 3 -7.51 20.64 -29.07
C ALA A 3 -7.42 20.82 -30.60
N ALA A 4 -7.43 22.06 -31.09
CA ALA A 4 -7.43 22.37 -32.52
C ALA A 4 -6.04 22.59 -33.12
N GLY A 5 -4.97 22.51 -32.32
CA GLY A 5 -3.62 22.88 -32.75
C GLY A 5 -2.55 21.91 -32.28
N VAL A 6 -2.23 21.95 -30.99
CA VAL A 6 -1.07 21.21 -30.45
C VAL A 6 -1.32 19.70 -30.34
N LEU A 7 -2.54 19.29 -29.96
CA LEU A 7 -2.85 17.87 -29.76
C LEU A 7 -2.70 17.00 -31.01
N PRO A 8 -3.21 17.39 -32.20
CA PRO A 8 -3.00 16.61 -33.42
C PRO A 8 -1.52 16.43 -33.81
N ILE A 9 -0.65 17.37 -33.41
CA ILE A 9 0.79 17.26 -33.63
C ILE A 9 1.38 16.25 -32.65
N LEU A 10 1.00 16.33 -31.37
CA LEU A 10 1.45 15.38 -30.36
C LEU A 10 0.97 13.95 -30.63
N GLU A 11 -0.25 13.78 -31.15
CA GLU A 11 -0.79 12.48 -31.58
C GLU A 11 0.03 11.87 -32.73
N LYS A 12 0.54 12.70 -33.65
CA LYS A 12 1.49 12.24 -34.68
C LYS A 12 2.84 11.89 -34.09
N MET A 13 3.30 12.63 -33.06
CA MET A 13 4.58 12.36 -32.40
C MET A 13 4.55 11.03 -31.65
N ILE A 14 3.48 10.71 -30.91
CA ILE A 14 3.39 9.43 -30.18
C ILE A 14 3.30 8.21 -31.11
N ALA A 15 2.89 8.40 -32.37
CA ALA A 15 2.93 7.34 -33.38
C ALA A 15 4.35 7.08 -33.93
N SER A 16 5.34 7.93 -33.60
CA SER A 16 6.73 7.79 -34.00
C SER A 16 7.59 7.40 -32.80
N THR A 17 8.34 6.30 -32.94
CA THR A 17 9.26 5.81 -31.90
C THR A 17 10.41 6.78 -31.60
N ASP A 18 10.78 7.63 -32.55
CA ASP A 18 11.91 8.55 -32.43
C ASP A 18 11.58 9.80 -31.61
N ALA A 19 10.30 10.03 -31.30
CA ALA A 19 9.82 11.24 -30.65
C ALA A 19 9.29 11.00 -29.22
N VAL A 20 9.50 9.81 -28.64
CA VAL A 20 8.94 9.45 -27.32
C VAL A 20 9.33 10.47 -26.25
N GLY A 21 10.62 10.75 -26.06
CA GLY A 21 11.08 11.70 -25.04
C GLY A 21 10.54 13.12 -25.25
N ALA A 22 10.55 13.61 -26.50
CA ALA A 22 10.03 14.93 -26.84
C ALA A 22 8.50 15.03 -26.62
N ALA A 23 7.74 13.99 -27.00
CA ALA A 23 6.31 13.93 -26.80
C ALA A 23 5.96 13.90 -25.30
N THR A 24 6.66 13.08 -24.52
CA THR A 24 6.48 12.98 -23.06
C THR A 24 6.75 14.31 -22.37
N ALA A 25 7.86 14.98 -22.68
CA ALA A 25 8.20 16.28 -22.11
C ALA A 25 7.17 17.36 -22.48
N LEU A 26 6.65 17.35 -23.71
CA LEU A 26 5.58 18.27 -24.12
C LEU A 26 4.27 18.00 -23.38
N TYR A 27 3.88 16.73 -23.21
CA TYR A 27 2.70 16.38 -22.40
C TYR A 27 2.86 16.78 -20.94
N LEU A 28 4.06 16.60 -20.36
CA LEU A 28 4.37 17.10 -19.02
C LEU A 28 4.14 18.62 -18.95
N ASN A 29 4.74 19.39 -19.85
CA ASN A 29 4.60 20.84 -19.86
C ASN A 29 3.14 21.29 -20.01
N LEU A 30 2.37 20.65 -20.88
CA LEU A 30 0.96 20.97 -21.07
C LEU A 30 0.10 20.55 -19.88
N SER A 31 0.41 19.43 -19.22
CA SER A 31 -0.33 18.93 -18.06
C SER A 31 -0.33 19.89 -16.87
N CYS A 32 0.65 20.80 -16.80
CA CYS A 32 0.72 21.87 -15.80
C CYS A 32 -0.39 22.92 -15.95
N LEU A 33 -1.08 22.97 -17.10
CA LEU A 33 -2.18 23.90 -17.36
C LEU A 33 -3.52 23.25 -17.00
N GLU A 34 -4.29 23.89 -16.10
CA GLU A 34 -5.59 23.36 -15.64
C GLU A 34 -6.57 23.11 -16.79
N GLU A 35 -6.60 24.00 -17.79
CA GLU A 35 -7.50 23.89 -18.94
C GLU A 35 -7.08 22.77 -19.90
N ALA A 36 -5.82 22.32 -19.84
CA ALA A 36 -5.32 21.24 -20.69
C ALA A 36 -5.62 19.86 -20.11
N LYS A 37 -5.68 19.72 -18.78
CA LYS A 37 -5.83 18.41 -18.10
C LYS A 37 -7.04 17.61 -18.58
N PRO A 38 -8.26 18.16 -18.73
CA PRO A 38 -9.41 17.37 -19.19
C PRO A 38 -9.25 16.89 -20.64
N VAL A 39 -8.62 17.72 -21.48
CA VAL A 39 -8.41 17.42 -22.90
C VAL A 39 -7.35 16.34 -23.05
N ILE A 40 -6.22 16.46 -22.36
CA ILE A 40 -5.14 15.46 -22.35
C ILE A 40 -5.65 14.15 -21.75
N GLY A 41 -6.36 14.22 -20.62
CA GLY A 41 -6.88 13.04 -19.92
C GLY A 41 -7.91 12.23 -20.70
N SER A 42 -8.53 12.85 -21.72
CA SER A 42 -9.48 12.19 -22.63
C SER A 42 -8.88 11.80 -23.98
N SER A 43 -7.56 11.96 -24.16
CA SER A 43 -6.84 11.70 -25.42
C SER A 43 -5.94 10.45 -25.33
N GLU A 44 -5.33 10.08 -26.46
CA GLU A 44 -4.33 9.01 -26.56
C GLU A 44 -3.03 9.28 -25.76
N ALA A 45 -2.90 10.47 -25.17
CA ALA A 45 -1.82 10.78 -24.25
C ALA A 45 -1.80 9.86 -23.03
N VAL A 46 -2.96 9.50 -22.46
CA VAL A 46 -3.00 8.68 -21.24
C VAL A 46 -2.46 7.26 -21.48
N PRO A 47 -2.94 6.49 -22.48
CA PRO A 47 -2.34 5.21 -22.84
C PRO A 47 -0.84 5.32 -23.19
N PHE A 48 -0.45 6.36 -23.92
CA PHE A 48 0.95 6.61 -24.26
C PHE A 48 1.83 6.81 -23.02
N LEU A 49 1.45 7.69 -22.10
CA LEU A 49 2.22 7.97 -20.88
C LEU A 49 2.33 6.73 -19.97
N ILE A 50 1.26 5.93 -19.88
CA ILE A 50 1.28 4.67 -19.13
C ILE A 50 2.19 3.63 -19.81
N TRP A 51 2.20 3.58 -21.14
CA TRP A 51 3.14 2.75 -21.90
C TRP A 51 4.59 3.16 -21.62
N VAL A 52 4.91 4.47 -21.63
CA VAL A 52 6.26 4.96 -21.30
C VAL A 52 6.72 4.46 -19.93
N LEU A 53 5.85 4.44 -18.92
CA LEU A 53 6.18 3.91 -17.59
C LEU A 53 6.51 2.41 -17.57
N LYS A 54 5.83 1.62 -18.41
CA LYS A 54 5.96 0.15 -18.42
C LYS A 54 7.09 -0.35 -19.31
N ASP A 55 7.39 0.36 -20.38
CA ASP A 55 8.35 -0.09 -21.40
C ASP A 55 9.82 0.19 -21.00
N GLU A 56 10.78 -0.34 -21.75
CA GLU A 56 12.22 -0.09 -21.57
C GLU A 56 12.64 1.30 -22.10
N THR A 57 11.94 2.35 -21.67
CA THR A 57 12.28 3.74 -21.98
C THR A 57 13.31 4.29 -21.00
N ASP A 58 13.95 5.39 -21.42
CA ASP A 58 14.89 6.15 -20.59
C ASP A 58 14.28 6.59 -19.24
N GLU A 59 15.08 6.58 -18.19
CA GLU A 59 14.62 6.91 -16.83
C GLU A 59 14.02 8.32 -16.74
N GLN A 60 14.58 9.31 -17.46
CA GLN A 60 14.01 10.66 -17.48
C GLN A 60 12.65 10.67 -18.17
N CYS A 61 12.46 9.88 -19.22
CA CYS A 61 11.16 9.76 -19.89
C CYS A 61 10.11 9.17 -18.94
N LYS A 62 10.48 8.17 -18.15
CA LYS A 62 9.58 7.61 -17.12
C LYS A 62 9.24 8.66 -16.07
N LEU A 63 10.20 9.46 -15.61
CA LEU A 63 9.96 10.52 -14.62
C LEU A 63 9.00 11.56 -15.17
N ASP A 64 9.25 12.03 -16.37
CA ASP A 64 8.40 13.02 -17.03
C ASP A 64 6.98 12.47 -17.23
N ALA A 65 6.85 11.20 -17.61
CA ALA A 65 5.55 10.54 -17.75
C ALA A 65 4.80 10.42 -16.41
N LEU A 66 5.49 10.03 -15.33
CA LEU A 66 4.88 9.95 -14.00
C LEU A 66 4.43 11.34 -13.51
N HIS A 67 5.23 12.37 -13.74
CA HIS A 67 4.88 13.75 -13.41
C HIS A 67 3.68 14.25 -14.23
N ALA A 68 3.60 13.91 -15.52
CA ALA A 68 2.45 14.25 -16.35
C ALA A 68 1.18 13.56 -15.83
N LEU A 69 1.25 12.26 -15.50
CA LEU A 69 0.14 11.50 -14.93
C LEU A 69 -0.28 12.02 -13.55
N TYR A 70 0.67 12.45 -12.72
CA TYR A 70 0.41 13.16 -11.47
C TYR A 70 -0.43 14.44 -11.71
N ASN A 71 -0.02 15.29 -12.65
CA ASN A 71 -0.76 16.50 -12.97
C ASN A 71 -2.16 16.19 -13.53
N ILE A 72 -2.29 15.23 -14.44
CA ILE A 72 -3.56 14.85 -15.07
C ILE A 72 -4.52 14.23 -14.06
N SER A 73 -4.02 13.42 -13.12
CA SER A 73 -4.82 12.74 -12.08
C SER A 73 -5.40 13.68 -11.02
N SER A 74 -4.85 14.89 -10.88
CA SER A 74 -5.44 15.92 -10.02
C SER A 74 -6.84 16.37 -10.45
N SER A 75 -7.25 16.09 -11.70
CA SER A 75 -8.60 16.30 -12.21
C SER A 75 -9.45 15.02 -12.06
N PRO A 76 -10.51 15.02 -11.21
CA PRO A 76 -11.34 13.82 -11.01
C PRO A 76 -12.02 13.31 -12.28
N ALA A 77 -12.27 14.19 -13.26
CA ALA A 77 -12.88 13.84 -14.55
C ALA A 77 -12.03 12.88 -15.39
N ASN A 78 -10.71 12.83 -15.14
CA ASN A 78 -9.77 11.98 -15.87
C ASN A 78 -9.60 10.58 -15.24
N ILE A 79 -10.05 10.39 -13.99
CA ILE A 79 -9.82 9.16 -13.24
C ILE A 79 -10.37 7.92 -13.98
N PRO A 80 -11.59 7.90 -14.52
CA PRO A 80 -12.09 6.72 -15.23
C PRO A 80 -11.18 6.28 -16.38
N GLN A 81 -10.70 7.23 -17.19
CA GLN A 81 -9.82 6.99 -18.33
C GLN A 81 -8.45 6.48 -17.89
N LEU A 82 -7.89 7.05 -16.82
CA LEU A 82 -6.63 6.59 -16.22
C LEU A 82 -6.73 5.14 -15.75
N LEU A 83 -7.85 4.78 -15.10
CA LEU A 83 -8.09 3.40 -14.64
C LEU A 83 -8.26 2.44 -15.82
N THR A 84 -9.04 2.81 -16.84
CA THR A 84 -9.23 1.98 -18.05
C THR A 84 -7.91 1.75 -18.79
N ALA A 85 -7.01 2.73 -18.81
CA ALA A 85 -5.69 2.60 -19.41
C ALA A 85 -4.67 1.81 -18.55
N GLY A 86 -5.05 1.35 -17.36
CA GLY A 86 -4.21 0.47 -16.53
C GLY A 86 -3.13 1.21 -15.73
N ILE A 87 -3.43 2.42 -15.25
CA ILE A 87 -2.51 3.20 -14.40
C ILE A 87 -2.15 2.48 -13.10
N THR A 88 -3.09 1.76 -12.49
CA THR A 88 -2.88 1.08 -11.21
C THR A 88 -1.76 0.05 -11.32
N ASP A 89 -1.74 -0.73 -12.40
CA ASP A 89 -0.70 -1.73 -12.66
C ASP A 89 0.67 -1.07 -12.90
N ALA A 90 0.71 0.07 -13.59
CA ALA A 90 1.95 0.81 -13.81
C ALA A 90 2.55 1.31 -12.49
N LEU A 91 1.71 1.89 -11.63
CA LEU A 91 2.13 2.37 -10.31
C LEU A 91 2.53 1.23 -9.38
N GLN A 92 1.85 0.08 -9.46
CA GLN A 92 2.21 -1.12 -8.71
C GLN A 92 3.63 -1.58 -9.06
N VAL A 93 3.98 -1.65 -10.35
CA VAL A 93 5.33 -2.05 -10.78
C VAL A 93 6.39 -1.08 -10.26
N LEU A 94 6.12 0.24 -10.34
CA LEU A 94 7.07 1.25 -9.87
C LEU A 94 7.27 1.23 -8.35
N ILE A 95 6.19 1.18 -7.56
CA ILE A 95 6.27 1.30 -6.10
C ILE A 95 6.77 0.02 -5.42
N THR A 96 6.66 -1.13 -6.09
CA THR A 96 7.16 -2.41 -5.56
C THR A 96 8.63 -2.67 -5.94
N HIS A 97 9.24 -1.79 -6.76
CA HIS A 97 10.62 -1.95 -7.18
C HIS A 97 11.58 -1.60 -6.03
N PRO A 98 12.40 -2.54 -5.51
CA PRO A 98 13.08 -2.38 -4.21
C PRO A 98 14.25 -1.39 -4.16
N SER A 99 14.61 -0.76 -5.29
CA SER A 99 15.94 -0.16 -5.49
C SER A 99 15.92 1.34 -5.74
N ASP A 100 14.74 1.93 -5.97
CA ASP A 100 14.67 3.31 -6.42
C ASP A 100 13.51 4.07 -5.76
N HIS A 101 13.85 4.96 -4.83
CA HIS A 101 12.89 5.82 -4.15
C HIS A 101 12.45 7.02 -4.99
N THR A 102 13.08 7.27 -6.15
CA THR A 102 12.84 8.46 -6.99
C THR A 102 11.37 8.61 -7.38
N TRP A 103 10.65 7.49 -7.50
CA TRP A 103 9.26 7.41 -7.94
C TRP A 103 8.25 7.55 -6.81
N THR A 104 8.68 7.27 -5.57
CA THR A 104 7.80 6.96 -4.44
C THR A 104 6.80 8.09 -4.17
N GLU A 105 7.29 9.32 -3.99
CA GLU A 105 6.44 10.46 -3.65
C GLU A 105 5.36 10.69 -4.71
N LYS A 106 5.73 10.64 -5.99
CA LYS A 106 4.80 10.90 -7.10
C LYS A 106 3.83 9.74 -7.31
N CYS A 107 4.29 8.50 -7.18
CA CYS A 107 3.45 7.31 -7.22
C CYS A 107 2.36 7.38 -6.13
N ILE A 108 2.73 7.64 -4.87
CA ILE A 108 1.75 7.72 -3.78
C ILE A 108 0.79 8.89 -4.00
N ALA A 109 1.28 10.04 -4.48
CA ALA A 109 0.42 11.18 -4.77
C ALA A 109 -0.63 10.88 -5.86
N VAL A 110 -0.26 10.17 -6.92
CA VAL A 110 -1.22 9.69 -7.94
C VAL A 110 -2.23 8.73 -7.31
N LEU A 111 -1.79 7.75 -6.50
CA LEU A 111 -2.68 6.82 -5.80
C LEU A 111 -3.71 7.55 -4.92
N ILE A 112 -3.29 8.61 -4.22
CA ILE A 112 -4.18 9.43 -3.40
C ILE A 112 -5.25 10.13 -4.26
N TYR A 113 -4.88 10.68 -5.43
CA TYR A 113 -5.87 11.29 -6.33
C TYR A 113 -6.86 10.26 -6.87
N LEU A 114 -6.37 9.11 -7.32
CA LEU A 114 -7.19 8.00 -7.80
C LEU A 114 -8.18 7.53 -6.73
N ALA A 115 -7.74 7.43 -5.47
CA ALA A 115 -8.54 6.94 -4.35
C ALA A 115 -9.81 7.77 -4.03
N SER A 116 -10.01 8.92 -4.66
CA SER A 116 -11.30 9.62 -4.67
C SER A 116 -12.44 8.79 -5.31
N SER A 117 -12.11 7.93 -6.27
CA SER A 117 -13.04 7.00 -6.91
C SER A 117 -13.13 5.67 -6.15
N LYS A 118 -14.35 5.15 -5.95
CA LYS A 118 -14.54 3.83 -5.33
C LYS A 118 -13.87 2.72 -6.15
N THR A 119 -14.08 2.72 -7.47
CA THR A 119 -13.48 1.74 -8.38
C THR A 119 -11.96 1.74 -8.29
N ALA A 120 -11.35 2.93 -8.20
CA ALA A 120 -9.91 3.04 -8.02
C ALA A 120 -9.45 2.45 -6.69
N ARG A 121 -10.14 2.75 -5.58
CA ARG A 121 -9.78 2.17 -4.26
C ARG A 121 -9.82 0.65 -4.30
N ASP A 122 -10.86 0.08 -4.91
CA ASP A 122 -10.99 -1.37 -5.03
C ASP A 122 -9.84 -1.97 -5.85
N GLN A 123 -9.45 -1.35 -6.98
CA GLN A 123 -8.29 -1.78 -7.77
C GLN A 123 -6.97 -1.66 -6.99
N ILE A 124 -6.74 -0.55 -6.28
CA ILE A 124 -5.53 -0.31 -5.48
C ILE A 124 -5.42 -1.36 -4.36
N ILE A 125 -6.53 -1.68 -3.69
CA ILE A 125 -6.58 -2.68 -2.62
C ILE A 125 -6.31 -4.09 -3.17
N MET A 126 -6.79 -4.40 -4.37
CA MET A 126 -6.58 -5.71 -5.02
C MET A 126 -5.21 -5.85 -5.69
N ALA A 127 -4.49 -4.75 -5.94
CA ALA A 127 -3.19 -4.76 -6.60
C ALA A 127 -2.13 -5.48 -5.73
N PRO A 128 -1.53 -6.58 -6.21
CA PRO A 128 -0.59 -7.37 -5.42
C PRO A 128 0.61 -6.56 -4.93
N GLY A 129 0.93 -6.67 -3.65
CA GLY A 129 2.11 -6.02 -3.06
C GLY A 129 1.99 -4.50 -2.86
N LEU A 130 0.96 -3.83 -3.38
CA LEU A 130 0.82 -2.38 -3.25
C LEU A 130 0.58 -1.95 -1.79
N ILE A 131 -0.27 -2.68 -1.06
CA ILE A 131 -0.46 -2.45 0.38
C ILE A 131 0.83 -2.69 1.18
N SER A 132 1.58 -3.75 0.84
CA SER A 132 2.86 -4.07 1.49
C SER A 132 3.94 -3.02 1.19
N ALA A 133 3.96 -2.47 -0.02
CA ALA A 133 4.84 -1.35 -0.38
C ALA A 133 4.51 -0.09 0.43
N LEU A 134 3.22 0.28 0.54
CA LEU A 134 2.80 1.40 1.39
C LEU A 134 3.14 1.18 2.87
N ALA A 135 3.01 -0.05 3.38
CA ALA A 135 3.41 -0.41 4.74
C ALA A 135 4.93 -0.30 4.94
N THR A 136 5.72 -0.73 3.95
CA THR A 136 7.18 -0.58 3.97
C THR A 136 7.59 0.89 3.99
N ILE A 137 6.94 1.74 3.18
CA ILE A 137 7.21 3.19 3.13
C ILE A 137 6.87 3.87 4.46
N LEU A 138 5.86 3.42 5.21
CA LEU A 138 5.64 3.91 6.58
C LEU A 138 6.82 3.64 7.51
N ASP A 139 7.56 2.56 7.30
CA ASP A 139 8.65 2.14 8.17
C ASP A 139 9.99 2.80 7.81
N VAL A 140 10.34 2.79 6.52
CA VAL A 140 11.67 3.21 6.05
C VAL A 140 11.69 4.44 5.15
N GLY A 141 10.52 4.95 4.76
CA GLY A 141 10.42 6.12 3.87
C GLY A 141 10.86 7.42 4.54
N GLU A 142 11.13 8.43 3.72
CA GLU A 142 11.40 9.79 4.18
C GLU A 142 10.15 10.41 4.83
N PRO A 143 10.27 11.43 5.70
CA PRO A 143 9.14 11.98 6.45
C PRO A 143 7.93 12.41 5.60
N VAL A 144 8.18 12.90 4.38
CA VAL A 144 7.13 13.29 3.42
C VAL A 144 6.46 12.06 2.82
N GLU A 145 7.22 11.02 2.48
CA GLU A 145 6.72 9.76 1.93
C GLU A 145 5.90 9.00 2.99
N GLN A 146 6.37 8.95 4.23
CA GLN A 146 5.64 8.39 5.37
C GLN A 146 4.29 9.09 5.58
N GLU A 147 4.26 10.42 5.51
CA GLU A 147 3.03 11.19 5.58
C GLU A 147 2.05 10.81 4.45
N GLN A 148 2.54 10.73 3.22
CA GLN A 148 1.73 10.39 2.06
C GLN A 148 1.22 8.94 2.13
N ALA A 149 2.08 7.99 2.52
CA ALA A 149 1.69 6.60 2.72
C ALA A 149 0.60 6.48 3.79
N ALA A 150 0.76 7.17 4.93
CA ALA A 150 -0.27 7.22 5.98
C ALA A 150 -1.58 7.85 5.47
N ALA A 151 -1.50 8.89 4.64
CA ALA A 151 -2.67 9.51 4.03
C ALA A 151 -3.39 8.57 3.05
N CYS A 152 -2.64 7.88 2.19
CA CYS A 152 -3.19 6.91 1.22
C CYS A 152 -3.88 5.76 1.95
N LEU A 153 -3.19 5.13 2.91
CA LEU A 153 -3.73 4.03 3.72
C LEU A 153 -4.97 4.46 4.51
N LEU A 154 -4.99 5.68 5.07
CA LEU A 154 -6.17 6.20 5.74
C LEU A 154 -7.39 6.30 4.81
N ILE A 155 -7.21 6.74 3.55
CA ILE A 155 -8.31 6.79 2.58
C ILE A 155 -8.83 5.40 2.26
N LEU A 156 -7.93 4.43 2.01
CA LEU A 156 -8.29 3.06 1.66
C LEU A 156 -9.00 2.35 2.82
N CYS A 157 -8.39 2.35 4.01
CA CYS A 157 -8.91 1.71 5.22
C CYS A 157 -10.25 2.28 5.67
N ASN A 158 -10.44 3.60 5.55
CA ASN A 158 -11.71 4.23 5.93
C ASN A 158 -12.87 3.80 5.02
N SER A 159 -12.58 3.34 3.80
CA SER A 159 -13.57 2.86 2.85
C SER A 159 -13.80 1.34 2.87
N ASN A 160 -12.87 0.58 3.45
CA ASN A 160 -12.87 -0.88 3.42
C ASN A 160 -12.19 -1.47 4.67
N GLU A 161 -12.96 -2.14 5.52
CA GLU A 161 -12.46 -2.78 6.74
C GLU A 161 -11.54 -3.98 6.46
N ALA A 162 -11.76 -4.72 5.36
CA ALA A 162 -10.85 -5.77 4.95
C ALA A 162 -9.46 -5.21 4.57
N CYS A 163 -9.41 -4.00 3.99
CA CYS A 163 -8.15 -3.29 3.77
C CYS A 163 -7.45 -2.96 5.09
N SER A 164 -8.21 -2.57 6.12
CA SER A 164 -7.64 -2.32 7.45
C SER A 164 -7.00 -3.57 8.04
N GLN A 165 -7.62 -4.74 7.87
CA GLN A 165 -7.04 -6.02 8.29
C GLN A 165 -5.76 -6.36 7.53
N MET A 166 -5.73 -6.16 6.20
CA MET A 166 -4.52 -6.37 5.40
C MET A 166 -3.37 -5.46 5.86
N VAL A 167 -3.65 -4.18 6.07
CA VAL A 167 -2.65 -3.22 6.56
C VAL A 167 -2.13 -3.59 7.96
N LEU A 168 -2.99 -4.05 8.86
CA LEU A 168 -2.59 -4.51 10.19
C LEU A 168 -1.71 -5.78 10.14
N GLN A 169 -1.94 -6.67 9.18
CA GLN A 169 -1.13 -7.88 8.97
C GLN A 169 0.31 -7.56 8.54
N GLU A 170 0.52 -6.44 7.84
CA GLU A 170 1.87 -5.92 7.52
C GLU A 170 2.60 -5.35 8.75
N GLY A 171 1.97 -5.30 9.92
CA GLY A 171 2.64 -4.92 11.16
C GLY A 171 2.91 -3.41 11.32
N VAL A 172 2.14 -2.54 10.66
CA VAL A 172 2.39 -1.08 10.60
C VAL A 172 2.30 -0.30 11.91
N ILE A 173 1.82 -0.91 13.01
CA ILE A 173 1.50 -0.19 14.26
C ILE A 173 2.73 0.54 14.86
N PRO A 174 3.92 -0.07 14.99
CA PRO A 174 5.09 0.63 15.53
C PRO A 174 5.49 1.84 14.68
N SER A 175 5.48 1.71 13.35
CA SER A 175 5.83 2.78 12.42
C SER A 175 4.80 3.93 12.50
N LEU A 176 3.50 3.62 12.57
CA LEU A 176 2.45 4.63 12.78
C LEU A 176 2.58 5.34 14.14
N VAL A 177 2.93 4.62 15.21
CA VAL A 177 3.19 5.24 16.52
C VAL A 177 4.40 6.17 16.44
N SER A 178 5.49 5.74 15.80
CA SER A 178 6.67 6.59 15.59
C SER A 178 6.33 7.87 14.83
N ILE A 179 5.63 7.74 13.69
CA ILE A 179 5.17 8.89 12.88
C ILE A 179 4.25 9.81 13.70
N SER A 180 3.39 9.27 14.56
CA SER A 180 2.47 10.08 15.39
C SER A 180 3.18 11.02 16.37
N VAL A 181 4.44 10.72 16.71
CA VAL A 181 5.26 11.51 17.64
C VAL A 181 6.31 12.32 16.89
N ASN A 182 7.00 11.70 15.92
CA ASN A 182 8.21 12.22 15.29
C ASN A 182 8.00 12.72 13.84
N GLY A 183 6.88 12.39 13.21
CA GLY A 183 6.61 12.73 11.82
C GLY A 183 6.39 14.23 11.57
N THR A 184 6.13 14.58 10.31
CA THR A 184 5.68 15.92 9.92
C THR A 184 4.36 16.30 10.61
N VAL A 185 3.99 17.58 10.61
CA VAL A 185 2.72 18.04 11.22
C VAL A 185 1.51 17.28 10.65
N ARG A 186 1.46 17.12 9.32
CA ARG A 186 0.38 16.38 8.64
C ARG A 186 0.54 14.87 8.85
N GLY A 187 1.76 14.33 8.83
CA GLY A 187 2.05 12.92 9.10
C GLY A 187 1.54 12.48 10.47
N LYS A 188 1.80 13.27 11.53
CA LYS A 188 1.28 13.01 12.88
C LYS A 188 -0.24 12.88 12.88
N GLN A 189 -0.94 13.83 12.25
CA GLN A 189 -2.40 13.84 12.17
C GLN A 189 -2.95 12.62 11.42
N LYS A 190 -2.32 12.23 10.29
CA LYS A 190 -2.76 11.08 9.49
C LYS A 190 -2.52 9.77 10.22
N ALA A 191 -1.35 9.59 10.83
CA ALA A 191 -1.03 8.40 11.62
C ALA A 191 -1.98 8.24 12.82
N GLN A 192 -2.25 9.31 13.57
CA GLN A 192 -3.20 9.28 14.68
C GLN A 192 -4.61 8.89 14.22
N LYS A 193 -5.09 9.46 13.11
CA LYS A 193 -6.40 9.09 12.54
C LYS A 193 -6.47 7.63 12.13
N LEU A 194 -5.41 7.10 11.52
CA LEU A 194 -5.36 5.70 11.11
C LEU A 194 -5.33 4.75 12.32
N LEU A 195 -4.56 5.08 13.35
CA LEU A 195 -4.55 4.33 14.61
C LEU A 195 -5.92 4.35 15.32
N MET A 196 -6.61 5.50 15.33
CA MET A 196 -7.96 5.61 15.88
C MET A 196 -8.95 4.75 15.08
N LEU A 197 -8.89 4.79 13.74
CA LEU A 197 -9.73 3.96 12.89
C LEU A 197 -9.59 2.46 13.22
N PHE A 198 -8.36 1.96 13.36
CA PHE A 198 -8.12 0.56 13.73
C PHE A 198 -8.67 0.22 15.12
N ARG A 199 -8.56 1.15 16.09
CA ARG A 199 -9.13 0.96 17.43
C ARG A 199 -10.65 0.88 17.40
N GLU A 200 -11.30 1.76 16.65
CA GLU A 200 -12.76 1.80 16.53
C GLU A 200 -13.32 0.55 15.84
N GLN A 201 -12.67 0.07 14.79
CA GLN A 201 -13.03 -1.18 14.11
C GLN A 201 -12.94 -2.38 15.07
N ARG A 202 -11.84 -2.50 15.83
CA ARG A 202 -11.69 -3.56 16.84
C ARG A 202 -12.78 -3.52 17.93
N GLN A 203 -13.26 -2.34 18.30
CA GLN A 203 -14.33 -2.19 19.29
C GLN A 203 -15.71 -2.53 18.72
N ARG A 204 -15.88 -2.42 17.39
CA ARG A 204 -17.11 -2.78 16.67
C ARG A 204 -17.27 -4.27 16.43
N ASP A 205 -16.22 -5.07 16.58
CA ASP A 205 -16.27 -6.52 16.64
C ASP A 205 -16.32 -6.99 18.10
N PRO A 206 -17.52 -7.15 18.73
CA PRO A 206 -17.59 -7.86 20.00
C PRO A 206 -17.31 -9.33 19.69
N SER A 207 -16.25 -9.87 20.27
CA SER A 207 -16.06 -11.31 20.31
C SER A 207 -17.30 -11.98 20.94
N PRO A 208 -17.86 -13.05 20.34
CA PRO A 208 -18.89 -13.83 20.99
C PRO A 208 -18.24 -14.70 22.08
N VAL A 209 -17.75 -14.08 23.15
CA VAL A 209 -17.49 -14.80 24.39
C VAL A 209 -18.85 -14.99 25.07
N SER A 210 -19.58 -16.01 24.64
CA SER A 210 -20.60 -16.61 25.49
C SER A 210 -19.88 -17.28 26.65
N THR A 211 -19.68 -16.53 27.73
CA THR A 211 -19.58 -17.11 29.06
C THR A 211 -20.93 -17.78 29.33
N ARG A 212 -21.05 -19.06 28.96
CA ARG A 212 -22.06 -19.93 29.53
C ARG A 212 -21.82 -19.95 31.05
N PRO A 213 -22.78 -19.55 31.90
CA PRO A 213 -22.70 -19.87 33.30
C PRO A 213 -22.73 -21.40 33.41
N ARG A 214 -21.70 -21.99 34.04
CA ARG A 214 -21.82 -23.35 34.56
C ARG A 214 -22.94 -23.33 35.59
N PRO A 215 -23.96 -24.21 35.53
CA PRO A 215 -24.82 -24.40 36.67
C PRO A 215 -23.98 -25.04 37.78
N GLU A 216 -23.94 -24.36 38.93
CA GLU A 216 -23.55 -24.94 40.21
C GLU A 216 -24.51 -26.08 40.55
N SER A 217 -23.94 -27.22 40.96
CA SER A 217 -24.67 -28.23 41.71
C SER A 217 -23.70 -28.87 42.70
N ASP A 218 -23.78 -28.33 43.92
CA ASP A 218 -23.56 -28.90 45.26
C ASP A 218 -22.73 -30.19 45.43
N GLU A 219 -21.78 -30.10 46.38
CA GLU A 219 -21.06 -31.19 47.06
C GLU A 219 -22.05 -32.22 47.68
N VAL A 220 -21.74 -33.50 47.99
CA VAL A 220 -20.67 -34.08 48.85
C VAL A 220 -20.58 -35.64 48.62
N PRO A 221 -19.84 -36.49 49.40
CA PRO A 221 -18.62 -37.20 49.01
C PRO A 221 -18.73 -38.75 48.87
N LEU A 222 -17.59 -39.35 48.46
CA LEU A 222 -17.26 -40.79 48.28
C LEU A 222 -17.73 -41.76 49.39
N PRO A 223 -17.79 -43.07 49.06
CA PRO A 223 -16.79 -43.96 49.68
C PRO A 223 -16.12 -44.96 48.73
N ALA A 224 -14.96 -45.44 49.18
CA ALA A 224 -14.04 -46.37 48.53
C ALA A 224 -14.60 -47.79 48.36
N GLN A 225 -14.11 -48.52 47.34
CA GLN A 225 -13.73 -49.93 47.48
C GLN A 225 -12.84 -50.44 46.32
N ASP A 226 -11.91 -51.31 46.72
CA ASP A 226 -10.87 -51.98 45.95
C ASP A 226 -11.37 -52.99 44.90
N SER A 227 -10.63 -53.12 43.80
CA SER A 227 -10.14 -54.42 43.28
C SER A 227 -9.23 -54.28 42.04
N LYS A 228 -8.06 -54.91 42.12
CA LYS A 228 -7.01 -55.11 41.08
C LYS A 228 -7.38 -56.29 40.13
N PRO A 229 -6.50 -56.75 39.20
CA PRO A 229 -5.88 -56.09 38.04
C PRO A 229 -5.96 -56.99 36.77
N LEU A 230 -5.52 -56.51 35.59
CA LEU A 230 -5.01 -57.22 34.37
C LEU A 230 -5.30 -56.30 33.17
N SER A 231 -4.48 -56.10 32.15
CA SER A 231 -3.33 -56.83 31.63
C SER A 231 -2.49 -55.90 30.71
N LYS A 232 -1.30 -56.38 30.39
CA LYS A 232 -0.14 -55.72 29.77
C LYS A 232 -0.38 -55.14 28.37
N SER A 233 0.29 -54.03 28.06
CA SER A 233 1.06 -53.95 26.81
C SER A 233 2.24 -52.97 26.93
N VAL A 234 3.43 -53.52 26.68
CA VAL A 234 4.72 -52.85 26.56
C VAL A 234 4.84 -52.34 25.13
N SER A 235 5.38 -51.14 24.88
CA SER A 235 6.64 -50.98 24.12
C SER A 235 6.95 -49.55 23.66
N ARG A 236 8.19 -49.16 24.00
CA ARG A 236 9.17 -48.31 23.29
C ARG A 236 9.09 -46.77 23.31
N ARG A 237 10.18 -46.26 23.91
CA ARG A 237 10.76 -44.91 23.90
C ARG A 237 11.16 -44.42 22.50
N LYS A 238 11.08 -43.09 22.30
CA LYS A 238 12.01 -42.18 21.58
C LYS A 238 11.58 -40.75 21.95
N VAL A 239 12.20 -40.05 22.91
CA VAL A 239 13.42 -39.22 22.85
C VAL A 239 13.45 -38.16 21.72
N GLY A 240 13.40 -36.88 22.14
CA GLY A 240 14.03 -35.72 21.49
C GLY A 240 13.14 -34.93 20.54
N LYS A 241 13.14 -33.59 20.46
CA LYS A 241 13.95 -32.53 21.07
C LYS A 241 13.15 -31.21 20.96
N ALA A 242 13.31 -30.34 21.96
CA ALA A 242 12.91 -28.94 21.90
C ALA A 242 13.81 -28.16 20.91
N PHE A 243 13.24 -27.17 20.22
CA PHE A 243 14.00 -26.13 19.54
C PHE A 243 13.42 -24.76 19.93
N SER A 244 14.09 -24.10 20.87
CA SER A 244 14.10 -22.66 21.04
C SER A 244 15.19 -22.09 20.15
N PHE A 245 14.83 -21.21 19.21
CA PHE A 245 15.81 -20.52 18.37
C PHE A 245 16.20 -19.17 18.98
N TRP A 246 17.51 -19.03 19.11
CA TRP A 246 18.28 -18.02 19.80
C TRP A 246 18.53 -16.83 18.86
N ARG A 247 18.14 -15.61 19.26
CA ARG A 247 18.59 -14.36 18.65
C ARG A 247 20.01 -14.04 19.15
N LYS A 248 20.95 -13.81 18.23
CA LYS A 248 22.24 -13.18 18.51
C LYS A 248 22.27 -11.77 17.90
N ASN A 249 22.45 -10.78 18.76
CA ASN A 249 22.91 -9.44 18.40
C ASN A 249 24.39 -9.51 17.97
N LYS A 250 24.76 -8.79 16.90
CA LYS A 250 26.14 -8.44 16.59
C LYS A 250 26.34 -6.95 16.88
N SER A 251 27.19 -6.66 17.86
CA SER A 251 27.78 -5.34 18.10
C SER A 251 28.92 -5.12 17.09
N PHE A 252 28.95 -3.94 16.46
CA PHE A 252 30.10 -3.50 15.66
C PHE A 252 31.12 -2.80 16.57
N SER A 253 32.37 -3.24 16.49
CA SER A 253 33.54 -2.59 17.10
C SER A 253 34.23 -1.73 16.06
N VAL A 254 34.45 -0.46 16.43
CA VAL A 254 35.26 0.53 15.74
C VAL A 254 36.73 0.11 15.78
N TYR A 255 37.47 0.31 14.68
CA TYR A 255 38.91 0.52 14.73
C TYR A 255 39.32 1.66 13.79
N GLN A 256 39.96 2.65 14.40
CA GLN A 256 40.82 3.65 13.75
C GLN A 256 42.08 2.99 13.19
N CYS A 257 42.50 3.45 12.01
CA CYS A 257 43.85 3.93 11.71
C CYS A 257 43.78 4.75 10.43
#